data_AF-A0A815VZD3-F1
#
_entry.id   AF-A0A815VZD3-F1
#
_cell.length_a   1.000
_cell.length_b   1.000
_cell.length_c   1.000
_cell.angle_alpha   90.00
_cell.angle_beta   90.00
_cell.angle_gamma   90.00
#
_symmetry.space_group_name_H-M   'P 1'
#
loop_
_entity.id
_entity.type
_entity.pdbx_description
1 polymer ?
#
loop_
_entity_poly.entity_id
_entity_poly.type
_entity_poly.pdbx_seq_one_letter_code
_entity_poly.pdbx_strand_id
1 'polypeptide(L)'
;MRTRARDLGIPFKGTPGVNNSITDVQGVEVGHRTLIGNSSTDQKSIRTGVTVILPRGKNISGNIENKKLFGGWYSLNGNGEMTGTTWLDESGLLAPLIAITNTHSVGTIRDAAIQWFIQQSTEANLSEGDYSSLSLPVVAETWDGFLNDINGFHVKAEHLFEAIQSASSDVILEGNVGGGTGMITHKFKGGIGTSSRIHDQYTVGVLVQSNYGVRNQ
;
A
#
# COMPACT_ATOMS: atom_id res chain seq x y z
N MET A 1 12.80 -0.19 -19.11
CA MET A 1 12.52 0.47 -17.82
C MET A 1 12.03 1.89 -18.09
N ARG A 2 11.11 2.41 -17.28
CA ARG A 2 10.63 3.79 -17.38
C ARG A 2 11.67 4.72 -16.71
N THR A 3 11.94 5.88 -17.30
CA THR A 3 12.90 6.86 -16.78
C THR A 3 12.52 7.36 -15.39
N ARG A 4 13.45 7.33 -14.43
CA ARG A 4 13.29 7.84 -13.06
C ARG A 4 14.08 9.14 -12.87
N ALA A 5 13.90 9.79 -11.72
CA ALA A 5 14.50 11.11 -11.43
C ALA A 5 16.04 11.13 -11.58
N ARG A 6 16.74 10.07 -11.15
CA ARG A 6 18.20 9.97 -11.28
C ARG A 6 18.65 9.81 -12.74
N ASP A 7 17.87 9.13 -13.58
CA ASP A 7 18.16 8.98 -15.01
C ASP A 7 18.07 10.31 -15.77
N LEU A 8 17.33 11.27 -15.21
CA LEU A 8 17.23 12.65 -15.70
C LEU A 8 18.33 13.57 -15.13
N GLY A 9 19.28 13.03 -14.36
CA GLY A 9 20.36 13.81 -13.75
C GLY A 9 19.95 14.63 -12.53
N ILE A 10 18.77 14.39 -11.94
CA ILE A 10 18.34 15.10 -10.73
C ILE A 10 19.22 14.63 -9.55
N PRO A 11 19.92 15.55 -8.85
CA PRO A 11 20.85 15.16 -7.79
C PRO A 11 20.11 14.80 -6.49
N PHE A 12 20.47 13.66 -5.90
CA PHE A 12 20.00 13.23 -4.58
C PHE A 12 21.16 12.74 -3.72
N LYS A 13 21.12 13.06 -2.42
CA LYS A 13 22.08 12.55 -1.43
C LYS A 13 21.85 11.07 -1.11
N GLY A 14 22.92 10.41 -0.65
CA GLY A 14 22.93 9.02 -0.21
C GLY A 14 22.97 7.99 -1.35
N THR A 15 23.39 6.79 -1.00
CA THR A 15 23.53 5.65 -1.92
C THR A 15 22.24 4.85 -1.94
N PRO A 16 21.56 4.70 -3.09
CA PRO A 16 20.38 3.85 -3.18
C PRO A 16 20.74 2.35 -3.16
N GLY A 17 19.76 1.51 -2.82
CA GLY A 17 19.84 0.08 -3.10
C GLY A 17 19.78 -0.23 -4.60
N VAL A 18 19.89 -1.52 -4.94
CA VAL A 18 19.98 -2.01 -6.33
C VAL A 18 18.79 -1.56 -7.17
N ASN A 19 17.58 -1.67 -6.63
CA ASN A 19 16.36 -1.28 -7.32
C ASN A 19 15.95 0.17 -7.04
N ASN A 20 16.63 0.84 -6.09
CA ASN A 20 16.23 2.13 -5.54
C ASN A 20 14.72 2.14 -5.20
N SER A 21 14.29 1.15 -4.42
CA SER A 21 12.88 0.80 -4.15
C SER A 21 12.72 0.28 -2.73
N ILE A 22 11.52 0.36 -2.16
CA ILE A 22 11.19 -0.26 -0.87
C ILE A 22 11.53 -1.75 -0.82
N THR A 23 11.45 -2.44 -1.97
CA THR A 23 11.80 -3.85 -2.12
C THR A 23 13.30 -4.17 -2.02
N ASP A 24 14.17 -3.15 -1.92
CA ASP A 24 15.56 -3.36 -1.53
C ASP A 24 15.70 -3.81 -0.06
N VAL A 25 14.64 -3.66 0.76
CA VAL A 25 14.54 -4.28 2.08
C VAL A 25 14.17 -5.76 1.90
N GLN A 26 15.07 -6.64 2.30
CA GLN A 26 14.92 -8.08 2.09
C GLN A 26 13.59 -8.62 2.67
N GLY A 27 12.85 -9.36 1.84
CA GLY A 27 11.58 -9.98 2.20
C GLY A 27 10.35 -9.11 1.96
N VAL A 28 10.52 -7.81 1.67
CA VAL A 28 9.41 -6.93 1.31
C VAL A 28 8.96 -7.22 -0.12
N GLU A 29 7.65 -7.45 -0.30
CA GLU A 29 7.01 -7.51 -1.60
C GLU A 29 5.97 -6.39 -1.73
N VAL A 30 5.81 -5.85 -2.94
CA VAL A 30 4.76 -4.86 -3.26
C VAL A 30 3.96 -5.35 -4.45
N GLY A 31 2.64 -5.21 -4.35
CA GLY A 31 1.70 -5.58 -5.41
C GLY A 31 0.70 -4.48 -5.71
N HIS A 32 0.15 -4.50 -6.91
CA HIS A 32 -0.82 -3.51 -7.37
C HIS A 32 -1.97 -4.18 -8.12
N ARG A 33 -3.18 -3.69 -7.84
CA ARG A 33 -4.32 -3.83 -8.73
C ARG A 33 -4.76 -2.47 -9.25
N THR A 34 -4.55 -2.22 -10.53
CA THR A 34 -4.92 -0.97 -11.20
C THR A 34 -6.26 -1.12 -11.92
N LEU A 35 -7.20 -0.20 -11.66
CA LEU A 35 -8.53 -0.16 -12.27
C LEU A 35 -8.64 1.08 -13.17
N ILE A 36 -8.71 0.83 -14.48
CA ILE A 36 -8.91 1.87 -15.50
C ILE A 36 -10.07 1.43 -16.39
N GLY A 37 -11.15 2.20 -16.35
CA GLY A 37 -12.35 1.89 -17.14
C GLY A 37 -13.32 3.06 -17.20
N ASN A 38 -14.54 2.78 -17.61
CA ASN A 38 -15.63 3.75 -17.63
C ASN A 38 -16.69 3.31 -16.61
N SER A 39 -17.22 4.26 -15.84
CA SER A 39 -18.34 4.01 -14.95
C SER A 39 -19.61 3.78 -15.76
N SER A 40 -20.49 2.91 -15.24
CA SER A 40 -21.80 2.66 -15.82
C SER A 40 -22.76 3.85 -15.64
N THR A 41 -22.41 4.80 -14.77
CA THR A 41 -23.18 6.01 -14.48
C THR A 41 -22.37 7.27 -14.87
N ASP A 42 -23.07 8.28 -15.41
CA ASP A 42 -22.58 9.65 -15.64
C ASP A 42 -21.35 9.87 -16.55
N GLN A 43 -20.96 8.93 -17.43
CA GLN A 43 -19.74 9.05 -18.26
C GLN A 43 -18.44 9.30 -17.45
N LYS A 44 -18.43 9.03 -16.14
CA LYS A 44 -17.26 9.24 -15.29
C LYS A 44 -16.24 8.12 -15.52
N SER A 45 -14.97 8.43 -15.36
CA SER A 45 -13.88 7.47 -15.51
C SER A 45 -13.60 6.74 -14.19
N ILE A 46 -13.32 5.44 -14.26
CA ILE A 46 -12.77 4.67 -13.14
C ILE A 46 -11.26 4.80 -13.21
N ARG A 47 -10.62 5.39 -12.19
CA ARG A 47 -9.17 5.60 -12.12
C ARG A 47 -8.70 5.40 -10.68
N THR A 48 -8.75 4.17 -10.20
CA THR A 48 -8.42 3.82 -8.81
C THR A 48 -7.67 2.49 -8.78
N GLY A 49 -7.36 1.99 -7.60
CA GLY A 49 -6.84 0.65 -7.42
C GLY A 49 -6.47 0.37 -5.99
N VAL A 50 -5.68 -0.68 -5.81
CA VAL A 50 -5.15 -1.11 -4.51
C VAL A 50 -3.65 -1.31 -4.66
N THR A 51 -2.88 -0.80 -3.71
CA THR A 51 -1.47 -1.16 -3.52
C THR A 51 -1.36 -1.93 -2.23
N VAL A 52 -0.61 -3.03 -2.23
CA VAL A 52 -0.29 -3.78 -1.01
C VAL A 52 1.22 -3.80 -0.79
N ILE A 53 1.62 -3.71 0.47
CA ILE A 53 2.98 -3.95 0.92
C ILE A 53 2.94 -5.13 1.89
N LEU A 54 3.72 -6.15 1.61
CA LEU A 54 3.81 -7.39 2.39
C LEU A 54 5.22 -7.44 2.98
N PRO A 55 5.41 -7.06 4.26
CA PRO A 55 6.75 -6.93 4.83
C PRO A 55 7.55 -8.23 4.91
N ARG A 56 6.86 -9.39 4.82
CA ARG A 56 7.46 -10.73 4.82
C ARG A 56 7.07 -11.56 3.58
N GLY A 57 6.60 -10.89 2.53
CA GLY A 57 6.11 -11.52 1.30
C GLY A 57 4.75 -12.21 1.44
N LYS A 58 4.19 -12.63 0.31
CA LYS A 58 2.86 -13.27 0.23
C LYS A 58 2.83 -14.72 0.68
N ASN A 59 3.97 -15.42 0.57
CA ASN A 59 4.08 -16.84 0.92
C ASN A 59 4.44 -17.02 2.40
N ILE A 60 3.59 -16.52 3.29
CA ILE A 60 3.74 -16.74 4.73
C ILE A 60 3.16 -18.10 5.13
N SER A 61 4.00 -19.00 5.61
CA SER A 61 3.59 -20.30 6.14
C SER A 61 3.65 -20.33 7.68
N GLY A 62 2.80 -21.17 8.27
CA GLY A 62 2.68 -21.35 9.72
C GLY A 62 1.80 -20.28 10.38
N ASN A 63 1.96 -20.11 11.69
CA ASN A 63 1.15 -19.14 12.45
C ASN A 63 1.41 -17.70 11.97
N ILE A 64 0.37 -17.05 11.41
CA ILE A 64 0.40 -15.68 10.89
C ILE A 64 0.57 -14.62 11.99
N GLU A 65 0.14 -14.89 13.23
CA GLU A 65 0.37 -14.02 14.39
C GLU A 65 1.86 -13.80 14.64
N ASN A 66 2.67 -14.86 14.45
CA ASN A 66 4.14 -14.81 14.57
C ASN A 66 4.82 -14.07 13.40
N LYS A 67 4.06 -13.58 12.42
CA LYS A 67 4.58 -12.83 11.27
C LYS A 67 4.48 -11.32 11.45
N LYS A 68 3.89 -10.85 12.55
CA LYS A 68 3.87 -9.43 12.92
C LYS A 68 5.28 -8.84 13.00
N LEU A 69 5.35 -7.53 12.85
CA LEU A 69 6.59 -6.75 12.89
C LEU A 69 6.45 -5.63 13.90
N PHE A 70 7.56 -5.14 14.44
CA PHE A 70 7.51 -3.86 15.12
C PHE A 70 7.19 -2.76 14.13
N GLY A 71 6.32 -1.84 14.52
CA GLY A 71 5.95 -0.70 13.71
C GLY A 71 5.59 0.51 14.55
N GLY A 72 5.55 1.65 13.89
CA GLY A 72 5.09 2.91 14.44
C GLY A 72 4.48 3.73 13.34
N TRP A 73 3.67 4.72 13.71
CA TRP A 73 3.02 5.61 12.77
C TRP A 73 3.04 7.05 13.29
N TYR A 74 2.80 8.00 12.39
CA TYR A 74 2.76 9.41 12.74
C TYR A 74 1.76 10.15 11.85
N SER A 75 0.96 11.02 12.46
CA SER A 75 0.05 11.92 11.75
C SER A 75 0.67 13.31 11.66
N LEU A 76 1.11 13.69 10.47
CA LEU A 76 1.51 15.08 10.19
C LEU A 76 0.28 16.00 10.13
N ASN A 77 -0.78 15.52 9.47
CA ASN A 77 -2.10 16.16 9.40
C ASN A 77 -3.16 15.06 9.28
N GLY A 78 -4.15 15.05 10.17
CA GLY A 78 -5.13 13.97 10.30
C GLY A 78 -6.34 14.06 9.37
N ASN A 79 -6.29 14.81 8.28
CA ASN A 79 -7.38 14.84 7.29
C ASN A 79 -7.27 13.67 6.31
N GLY A 80 -7.49 12.46 6.82
CA GLY A 80 -7.43 11.21 6.09
C GLY A 80 -7.67 10.01 7.02
N GLU A 81 -7.60 8.81 6.47
CA GLU A 81 -7.81 7.57 7.22
C GLU A 81 -6.61 6.62 7.11
N MET A 82 -6.27 5.99 8.24
CA MET A 82 -5.33 4.88 8.34
C MET A 82 -5.78 3.97 9.49
N THR A 83 -6.41 2.86 9.13
CA THR A 83 -6.95 1.91 10.11
C THR A 83 -5.85 1.20 10.89
N GLY A 84 -6.20 0.55 12.01
CA GLY A 84 -5.27 -0.28 12.78
C GLY A 84 -4.23 0.50 13.60
N THR A 85 -4.16 1.82 13.44
CA THR A 85 -3.20 2.70 14.12
C THR A 85 -3.32 2.68 15.64
N THR A 86 -4.54 2.59 16.19
CA THR A 86 -4.74 2.48 17.66
C THR A 86 -4.07 1.24 18.25
N TRP A 87 -4.21 0.08 17.59
CA TRP A 87 -3.56 -1.14 18.07
C TRP A 87 -2.06 -1.15 17.79
N LEU A 88 -1.63 -0.54 16.70
CA LEU A 88 -0.22 -0.34 16.42
C LEU A 88 0.45 0.52 17.50
N ASP A 89 -0.22 1.57 17.97
CA ASP A 89 0.27 2.45 19.03
C ASP A 89 0.31 1.74 20.39
N GLU A 90 -0.72 0.97 20.72
CA GLU A 90 -0.81 0.23 21.98
C GLU A 90 0.18 -0.94 22.05
N SER A 91 0.25 -1.76 20.99
CA SER A 91 1.02 -3.00 20.99
C SER A 91 2.44 -2.85 20.45
N GLY A 92 2.70 -1.79 19.66
CA GLY A 92 3.91 -1.66 18.86
C GLY A 92 4.02 -2.66 17.70
N LEU A 93 2.94 -3.42 17.42
CA LEU A 93 2.94 -4.50 16.43
C LEU A 93 2.11 -4.16 15.19
N LEU A 94 2.75 -4.32 14.04
CA LEU A 94 2.18 -4.19 12.70
C LEU A 94 1.78 -5.56 12.16
N ALA A 95 0.54 -5.66 11.67
CA ALA A 95 0.04 -6.82 10.93
C ALA A 95 0.88 -7.09 9.65
N PRO A 96 0.96 -8.33 9.15
CA PRO A 96 1.84 -8.70 8.04
C PRO A 96 1.38 -8.19 6.64
N LEU A 97 0.54 -7.16 6.60
CA LEU A 97 0.03 -6.52 5.38
C LEU A 97 -0.29 -5.05 5.66
N ILE A 98 0.13 -4.19 4.74
CA ILE A 98 -0.34 -2.80 4.61
C ILE A 98 -1.04 -2.69 3.26
N ALA A 99 -2.21 -2.04 3.22
CA ALA A 99 -2.88 -1.71 1.96
C ALA A 99 -3.12 -0.21 1.82
N ILE A 100 -3.08 0.29 0.59
CA ILE A 100 -3.35 1.69 0.25
C ILE A 100 -4.33 1.74 -0.93
N THR A 101 -5.41 2.49 -0.78
CA THR A 101 -6.50 2.60 -1.77
C THR A 101 -7.06 4.03 -1.82
N ASN A 102 -8.28 4.23 -2.36
CA ASN A 102 -9.00 5.50 -2.26
C ASN A 102 -9.83 5.61 -0.97
N THR A 103 -10.19 6.84 -0.60
CA THR A 103 -10.88 7.17 0.65
C THR A 103 -12.15 6.36 0.90
N HIS A 104 -13.01 6.19 -0.10
CA HIS A 104 -14.28 5.47 0.07
C HIS A 104 -14.13 3.95 0.05
N SER A 105 -12.93 3.43 -0.20
CA SER A 105 -12.66 2.01 -0.33
C SER A 105 -11.86 1.43 0.85
N VAL A 106 -11.52 2.24 1.86
CA VAL A 106 -10.80 1.78 3.07
C VAL A 106 -11.54 0.64 3.74
N GLY A 107 -12.84 0.78 3.99
CA GLY A 107 -13.64 -0.26 4.65
C GLY A 107 -13.63 -1.59 3.89
N THR A 108 -13.89 -1.54 2.57
CA THR A 108 -13.84 -2.73 1.70
C THR A 108 -12.51 -3.47 1.77
N ILE A 109 -11.40 -2.71 1.72
CA ILE A 109 -10.06 -3.29 1.73
C ILE A 109 -9.64 -3.77 3.12
N ARG A 110 -10.08 -3.08 4.18
CA ARG A 110 -9.90 -3.51 5.57
C ARG A 110 -10.56 -4.86 5.82
N ASP A 111 -11.80 -5.03 5.38
CA ASP A 111 -12.53 -6.29 5.57
C ASP A 111 -11.95 -7.43 4.72
N ALA A 112 -11.52 -7.12 3.48
CA ALA A 112 -10.84 -8.09 2.63
C ALA A 112 -9.48 -8.52 3.22
N ALA A 113 -8.75 -7.64 3.90
CA ALA A 113 -7.48 -7.97 4.54
C ALA A 113 -7.68 -8.97 5.70
N ILE A 114 -8.74 -8.80 6.48
CA ILE A 114 -9.09 -9.77 7.53
C ILE A 114 -9.47 -11.12 6.93
N GLN A 115 -10.25 -11.13 5.84
CA GLN A 115 -10.54 -12.37 5.12
C GLN A 115 -9.26 -13.05 4.61
N TRP A 116 -8.31 -12.29 4.09
CA TRP A 116 -7.00 -12.83 3.68
C TRP A 116 -6.26 -13.45 4.87
N PHE A 117 -6.19 -12.77 6.01
CA PHE A 117 -5.53 -13.31 7.21
C PHE A 117 -6.16 -14.61 7.67
N ILE A 118 -7.50 -14.70 7.70
CA ILE A 118 -8.22 -15.93 8.05
C ILE A 118 -7.86 -17.07 7.09
N GLN A 119 -7.75 -16.79 5.78
CA GLN A 119 -7.34 -17.79 4.78
C GLN A 119 -5.89 -18.26 4.95
N GLN A 120 -5.02 -17.44 5.54
CA GLN A 120 -3.63 -17.83 5.83
C GLN A 120 -3.48 -18.53 7.19
N SER A 121 -4.46 -18.42 8.08
CA SER A 121 -4.44 -19.04 9.41
C SER A 121 -4.63 -20.55 9.36
N THR A 122 -3.98 -21.27 10.28
CA THR A 122 -4.22 -22.70 10.46
C THR A 122 -5.51 -22.97 11.24
N GLU A 123 -6.05 -24.19 11.18
CA GLU A 123 -7.24 -24.56 11.99
C GLU A 123 -6.99 -24.38 13.50
N ALA A 124 -5.77 -24.65 13.96
CA ALA A 124 -5.36 -24.41 15.35
C ALA A 124 -5.40 -22.92 15.72
N ASN A 125 -4.91 -22.03 14.85
CA ASN A 125 -5.00 -20.58 15.05
C ASN A 125 -6.45 -20.11 15.25
N LEU A 126 -7.36 -20.65 14.44
CA LEU A 126 -8.76 -20.24 14.44
C LEU A 126 -9.50 -20.77 15.67
N SER A 127 -9.22 -21.99 16.11
CA SER A 127 -9.88 -22.61 17.27
C SER A 127 -9.42 -22.02 18.61
N GLU A 128 -8.17 -21.56 18.70
CA GLU A 128 -7.62 -20.93 19.90
C GLU A 128 -7.93 -19.43 20.02
N GLY A 129 -8.53 -18.81 18.99
CA GLY A 129 -8.77 -17.36 18.96
C GLY A 129 -7.51 -16.53 18.69
N ASP A 130 -6.42 -17.18 18.28
CA ASP A 130 -5.11 -16.60 17.93
C ASP A 130 -5.13 -15.99 16.52
N TYR A 131 -6.14 -15.15 16.29
CA TYR A 131 -6.32 -14.26 15.13
C TYR A 131 -6.93 -12.91 15.54
N SER A 132 -7.34 -12.76 16.81
CA SER A 132 -8.04 -11.56 17.29
C SER A 132 -7.25 -10.28 17.05
N SER A 133 -5.92 -10.35 17.13
CA SER A 133 -5.04 -9.21 16.89
C SER A 133 -4.87 -8.84 15.41
N LEU A 134 -5.20 -9.77 14.49
CA LEU A 134 -5.23 -9.54 13.04
C LEU A 134 -6.53 -8.85 12.59
N SER A 135 -7.47 -8.63 13.50
CA SER A 135 -8.73 -7.91 13.23
C SER A 135 -8.55 -6.41 12.96
N LEU A 136 -7.33 -5.87 13.14
CA LEU A 136 -7.01 -4.46 13.04
C LEU A 136 -5.88 -4.21 12.01
N PRO A 137 -6.08 -4.56 10.71
CA PRO A 137 -5.09 -4.31 9.68
C PRO A 137 -4.86 -2.81 9.45
N VAL A 138 -3.68 -2.48 8.91
CA VAL A 138 -3.37 -1.14 8.43
C VAL A 138 -3.81 -0.98 6.98
N VAL A 139 -4.88 -0.22 6.78
CA VAL A 139 -5.38 0.19 5.47
C VAL A 139 -5.46 1.71 5.45
N ALA A 140 -4.73 2.32 4.53
CA ALA A 140 -4.62 3.76 4.36
C ALA A 140 -5.20 4.20 3.02
N GLU A 141 -5.32 5.51 2.84
CA GLU A 141 -5.90 6.08 1.62
C GLU A 141 -5.31 7.41 1.21
N THR A 142 -5.61 7.79 -0.02
CA THR A 142 -5.70 9.19 -0.44
C THR A 142 -6.90 9.39 -1.36
N TRP A 143 -7.41 10.61 -1.48
CA TRP A 143 -8.63 10.90 -2.25
C TRP A 143 -8.41 11.11 -3.76
N ASP A 144 -8.98 10.26 -4.63
CA ASP A 144 -8.85 10.33 -6.09
C ASP A 144 -10.07 10.89 -6.84
N GLY A 145 -11.05 11.49 -6.16
CA GLY A 145 -12.31 11.92 -6.76
C GLY A 145 -12.23 13.00 -7.85
N PHE A 146 -11.05 13.58 -8.11
CA PHE A 146 -10.82 14.44 -9.29
C PHE A 146 -10.77 13.64 -10.60
N LEU A 147 -10.19 12.45 -10.58
CA LEU A 147 -9.99 11.62 -11.79
C LEU A 147 -10.77 10.32 -11.77
N ASN A 148 -11.29 9.95 -10.60
CA ASN A 148 -12.03 8.72 -10.36
C ASN A 148 -13.48 9.03 -10.00
N ASP A 149 -14.40 8.18 -10.46
CA ASP A 149 -15.74 8.08 -9.91
C ASP A 149 -15.73 7.45 -8.50
N ILE A 150 -15.22 8.19 -7.52
CA ILE A 150 -14.97 7.66 -6.16
C ILE A 150 -16.25 7.19 -5.47
N ASN A 151 -17.40 7.82 -5.79
CA ASN A 151 -18.71 7.47 -5.25
C ASN A 151 -19.33 6.22 -5.90
N GLY A 152 -18.72 5.66 -6.94
CA GLY A 152 -19.17 4.42 -7.56
C GLY A 152 -18.70 3.15 -6.84
N PHE A 153 -17.85 3.28 -5.80
CA PHE A 153 -17.35 2.17 -4.98
C PHE A 153 -16.77 1.03 -5.84
N HIS A 154 -15.94 1.38 -6.83
CA HIS A 154 -15.42 0.46 -7.84
C HIS A 154 -14.40 -0.55 -7.31
N VAL A 155 -13.78 -0.27 -6.17
CA VAL A 155 -12.87 -1.22 -5.51
C VAL A 155 -13.70 -2.28 -4.78
N LYS A 156 -13.39 -3.56 -5.02
CA LYS A 156 -14.03 -4.75 -4.44
C LYS A 156 -13.00 -5.57 -3.66
N ALA A 157 -13.47 -6.53 -2.86
CA ALA A 157 -12.60 -7.38 -2.04
C ALA A 157 -11.59 -8.16 -2.91
N GLU A 158 -12.05 -8.67 -4.05
CA GLU A 158 -11.23 -9.40 -5.03
C GLU A 158 -9.98 -8.61 -5.46
N HIS A 159 -10.09 -7.29 -5.56
CA HIS A 159 -8.98 -6.44 -5.98
C HIS A 159 -7.84 -6.40 -4.96
N LEU A 160 -8.11 -6.65 -3.68
CA LEU A 160 -7.05 -6.83 -2.69
C LEU A 160 -6.28 -8.13 -2.98
N PHE A 161 -7.00 -9.23 -3.20
CA PHE A 161 -6.37 -10.53 -3.45
C PHE A 161 -5.56 -10.53 -4.75
N GLU A 162 -6.08 -9.88 -5.80
CA GLU A 162 -5.34 -9.66 -7.04
C GLU A 162 -4.06 -8.83 -6.81
N ALA A 163 -4.12 -7.79 -5.97
CA ALA A 163 -2.94 -7.00 -5.59
C ALA A 163 -1.92 -7.87 -4.83
N ILE A 164 -2.35 -8.68 -3.87
CA ILE A 164 -1.48 -9.63 -3.13
C ILE A 164 -0.84 -10.64 -4.09
N GLN A 165 -1.62 -11.21 -5.00
CA GLN A 165 -1.11 -12.18 -5.98
C GLN A 165 -0.02 -11.56 -6.87
N SER A 166 -0.20 -10.30 -7.27
CA SER A 166 0.77 -9.54 -8.07
C SER A 166 2.03 -9.14 -7.32
N ALA A 167 2.07 -9.29 -5.98
CA ALA A 167 3.19 -8.82 -5.18
C ALA A 167 4.50 -9.53 -5.53
N SER A 168 5.57 -8.75 -5.69
CA SER A 168 6.93 -9.24 -5.94
C SER A 168 7.96 -8.37 -5.23
N SER A 169 9.17 -8.92 -5.06
CA SER A 169 10.36 -8.20 -4.60
C SER A 169 11.17 -7.58 -5.76
N ASP A 170 10.75 -7.83 -7.01
CA ASP A 170 11.34 -7.25 -8.21
C ASP A 170 11.18 -5.71 -8.25
N VAL A 171 11.68 -5.10 -9.35
CA VAL A 171 11.43 -3.68 -9.64
C VAL A 171 9.92 -3.42 -9.72
N ILE A 172 9.41 -2.63 -8.78
CA ILE A 172 7.98 -2.32 -8.66
C ILE A 172 7.57 -1.23 -9.66
N LEU A 173 6.32 -1.25 -10.10
CA LEU A 173 5.78 -0.22 -10.97
C LEU A 173 5.53 1.09 -10.18
N GLU A 174 5.89 2.22 -10.79
CA GLU A 174 5.65 3.56 -10.24
C GLU A 174 4.67 4.37 -11.13
N GLY A 175 4.11 5.43 -10.56
CA GLY A 175 3.18 6.35 -11.21
C GLY A 175 1.72 5.89 -11.07
N ASN A 176 1.04 5.74 -12.21
CA ASN A 176 -0.41 5.54 -12.28
C ASN A 176 -0.82 4.08 -12.08
N VAL A 177 -0.46 3.51 -10.93
CA VAL A 177 -0.72 2.10 -10.59
C VAL A 177 -1.28 1.95 -9.19
N GLY A 178 -2.00 0.85 -8.96
CA GLY A 178 -2.57 0.51 -7.65
C GLY A 178 -3.43 1.64 -7.09
N GLY A 179 -3.31 1.92 -5.79
CA GLY A 179 -4.00 3.06 -5.17
C GLY A 179 -3.59 4.41 -5.76
N GLY A 180 -2.41 4.53 -6.38
CA GLY A 180 -1.92 5.77 -7.00
C GLY A 180 -2.56 6.13 -8.35
N THR A 181 -3.42 5.27 -8.90
CA THR A 181 -3.95 5.38 -10.26
C THR A 181 -4.58 6.74 -10.56
N GLY A 182 -5.48 7.24 -9.69
CA GLY A 182 -6.20 8.50 -9.87
C GLY A 182 -5.59 9.71 -9.18
N MET A 183 -4.40 9.58 -8.59
CA MET A 183 -3.85 10.60 -7.69
C MET A 183 -3.20 11.78 -8.43
N ILE A 184 -3.21 12.96 -7.79
CA ILE A 184 -2.68 14.25 -8.29
C ILE A 184 -1.73 14.84 -7.25
N THR A 185 -0.53 15.25 -7.66
CA THR A 185 0.45 15.90 -6.78
C THR A 185 0.94 17.20 -7.40
N HIS A 186 0.91 18.31 -6.66
CA HIS A 186 1.29 19.64 -7.14
C HIS A 186 0.60 20.04 -8.47
N LYS A 187 -0.67 19.65 -8.63
CA LYS A 187 -1.46 19.80 -9.88
C LYS A 187 -0.81 19.16 -11.12
N PHE A 188 0.07 18.17 -10.94
CA PHE A 188 0.50 17.23 -11.97
C PHE A 188 -0.02 15.84 -11.61
N LYS A 189 0.11 14.89 -12.53
CA LYS A 189 -0.25 13.50 -12.23
C LYS A 189 0.65 12.98 -11.10
N GLY A 190 0.03 12.54 -10.00
CA GLY A 190 0.69 11.89 -8.87
C GLY A 190 0.64 10.37 -9.00
N GLY A 191 0.72 9.68 -7.86
CA GLY A 191 0.59 8.22 -7.80
C GLY A 191 1.63 7.56 -6.90
N ILE A 192 2.02 6.33 -7.24
CA ILE A 192 3.02 5.57 -6.48
C ILE A 192 4.43 6.05 -6.82
N GLY A 193 5.25 6.25 -5.80
CA GLY A 193 6.69 6.46 -5.94
C GLY A 193 7.44 5.65 -4.90
N THR A 194 8.68 5.31 -5.17
CA THR A 194 9.51 4.57 -4.21
C THR A 194 10.97 4.99 -4.26
N SER A 195 11.71 4.76 -3.19
CA SER A 195 13.16 4.93 -3.16
C SER A 195 13.75 4.08 -2.04
N SER A 196 15.06 3.88 -2.04
CA SER A 196 15.76 3.30 -0.90
C SER A 196 17.10 3.98 -0.66
N ARG A 197 17.66 3.81 0.53
CA ARG A 197 19.04 4.17 0.84
C ARG A 197 19.71 3.07 1.65
N ILE A 198 20.99 2.86 1.37
CA ILE A 198 21.87 2.00 2.16
C ILE A 198 22.68 2.89 3.11
N HIS A 199 22.75 2.49 4.38
CA HIS A 199 23.61 3.08 5.38
C HIS A 199 24.22 1.95 6.22
N ASP A 200 25.55 1.83 6.19
CA ASP A 200 26.28 0.68 6.73
C ASP A 200 25.70 -0.65 6.21
N GLN A 201 25.25 -1.52 7.10
CA GLN A 201 24.61 -2.80 6.78
C GLN A 201 23.08 -2.74 6.66
N TYR A 202 22.48 -1.54 6.81
CA TYR A 202 21.03 -1.37 6.83
C TYR A 202 20.51 -0.76 5.53
N THR A 203 19.31 -1.21 5.14
CA THR A 203 18.55 -0.63 4.04
C THR A 203 17.30 0.06 4.58
N VAL A 204 17.08 1.31 4.18
CA VAL A 204 15.83 2.03 4.42
C VAL A 204 15.09 2.13 3.10
N GLY A 205 13.95 1.46 3.01
CA GLY A 205 13.04 1.49 1.87
C GLY A 205 11.85 2.43 2.12
N VAL A 206 11.42 3.15 1.10
CA VAL A 206 10.29 4.09 1.18
C VAL A 206 9.36 3.87 -0.01
N LEU A 207 8.05 3.82 0.25
CA LEU A 207 7.00 3.88 -0.76
C LEU A 207 6.04 5.00 -0.39
N VAL A 208 5.60 5.77 -1.38
CA VAL A 208 4.64 6.86 -1.22
C VAL A 208 3.46 6.67 -2.17
N GLN A 209 2.26 7.02 -1.71
CA GLN A 209 1.11 7.33 -2.58
C GLN A 209 0.90 8.84 -2.52
N SER A 210 1.37 9.55 -3.55
CA SER A 210 1.43 11.00 -3.53
C SER A 210 0.15 11.61 -4.11
N ASN A 211 -0.55 12.40 -3.28
CA ASN A 211 -1.80 13.08 -3.64
C ASN A 211 -1.98 14.46 -2.95
N TYR A 212 -0.94 15.30 -2.93
CA TYR A 212 -0.97 16.54 -2.15
C TYR A 212 -0.40 17.74 -2.91
N GLY A 213 -0.62 18.91 -2.31
CA GLY A 213 0.05 20.15 -2.67
C GLY A 213 -0.54 20.91 -3.85
N VAL A 214 -0.18 22.19 -3.95
CA VAL A 214 -0.53 23.08 -5.07
C VAL A 214 0.67 23.28 -5.98
N ARG A 215 0.47 23.86 -7.17
CA ARG A 215 1.52 23.99 -8.18
C ARG A 215 2.69 24.88 -7.74
N ASN A 216 2.40 25.98 -7.04
CA ASN A 216 3.37 27.01 -6.70
C ASN A 216 3.88 26.89 -5.25
N GLN A 217 3.72 25.70 -4.65
CA GLN A 217 4.26 25.41 -3.33
C GLN A 217 5.75 25.11 -3.40
#